data_AF-A0A318JPY7-F1
#
_entry.id   AF-A0A318JPY7-F1
#
_cell.length_a   1.000
_cell.length_b   1.000
_cell.length_c   1.000
_cell.angle_alpha   90.00
_cell.angle_beta   90.00
_cell.angle_gamma   90.00
#
_symmetry.space_group_name_H-M   'P 1'
#
loop_
_entity.id
_entity.type
_entity.pdbx_description
1 polymer ?
#
loop_
_entity_poly.entity_id
_entity_poly.type
_entity_poly.pdbx_seq_one_letter_code
_entity_poly.pdbx_strand_id
1 'polypeptide(L)'
;FMRPLVEQGHVYLAQPPLYKLKWQRSDPEFAYSDRERDALLAEGRAAGKKINPDDGVQRYKGLGEMNPKELWETTMDPAVRVLRQVTLDDAAAADELFSVLMGEDVEARRIFITHNAKDVRFLDV
;
A
#
# COMPACT_ATOMS: atom_id res chain seq x y z
N PHE A 1 -22.87 -2.41 -8.19
CA PHE A 1 -23.33 -3.73 -7.68
C PHE A 1 -22.68 -4.02 -6.34
N MET A 2 -23.32 -4.83 -5.48
CA MET A 2 -22.83 -5.27 -4.15
C MET A 2 -22.46 -4.16 -3.14
N ARG A 3 -23.13 -3.00 -3.18
CA ARG A 3 -22.98 -1.92 -2.20
C ARG A 3 -23.09 -2.39 -0.72
N PRO A 4 -23.99 -3.33 -0.36
CA PRO A 4 -24.09 -3.80 1.01
C PRO A 4 -22.81 -4.39 1.61
N LEU A 5 -21.89 -4.92 0.78
CA LEU A 5 -20.62 -5.46 1.28
C LEU A 5 -19.70 -4.36 1.84
N VAL A 6 -19.73 -3.16 1.24
CA VAL A 6 -18.97 -2.01 1.70
C VAL A 6 -19.63 -1.42 2.94
N GLU A 7 -20.95 -1.21 2.89
CA GLU A 7 -21.75 -0.66 4.01
C GLU A 7 -21.64 -1.51 5.28
N GLN A 8 -21.58 -2.83 5.13
CA GLN A 8 -21.46 -3.78 6.25
C GLN A 8 -19.99 -4.03 6.68
N GLY A 9 -19.02 -3.32 6.07
CA GLY A 9 -17.62 -3.39 6.47
C GLY A 9 -16.93 -4.72 6.14
N HIS A 10 -17.37 -5.41 5.08
CA HIS A 10 -16.79 -6.67 4.63
C HIS A 10 -15.65 -6.50 3.60
N VAL A 11 -15.44 -5.28 3.09
CA VAL A 11 -14.42 -4.98 2.08
C VAL A 11 -13.16 -4.41 2.73
N TYR A 12 -12.01 -5.00 2.39
CA TYR A 12 -10.70 -4.61 2.91
C TYR A 12 -9.68 -4.50 1.78
N LEU A 13 -8.72 -3.59 1.96
CA LEU A 13 -7.54 -3.46 1.11
C LEU A 13 -6.33 -3.98 1.89
N ALA A 14 -5.69 -5.03 1.38
CA ALA A 14 -4.42 -5.48 1.91
C ALA A 14 -3.31 -4.55 1.42
N GLN A 15 -2.43 -4.13 2.32
CA GLN A 15 -1.27 -3.31 1.99
C GLN A 15 -0.03 -4.20 1.86
N PRO A 16 0.45 -4.51 0.64
CA PRO A 16 1.67 -5.29 0.45
C PRO A 16 2.93 -4.47 0.80
N PRO A 17 4.02 -5.14 1.18
CA PRO A 17 5.30 -4.47 1.44
C PRO A 17 5.91 -3.96 0.14
N LEU A 18 6.63 -2.85 0.23
CA LEU A 18 7.39 -2.28 -0.89
C LEU A 18 8.84 -2.77 -0.89
N TYR A 19 9.37 -3.13 0.28
CA TYR A 19 10.77 -3.50 0.45
C TYR A 19 10.94 -4.74 1.33
N LYS A 20 12.00 -5.49 1.07
CA LYS A 20 12.55 -6.54 1.92
C LYS A 20 14.02 -6.25 2.18
N LEU A 21 14.37 -6.09 3.45
CA LEU A 21 15.73 -5.87 3.95
C LEU A 21 16.34 -7.22 4.32
N LYS A 22 17.37 -7.63 3.59
CA LYS A 22 18.08 -8.91 3.76
C LYS A 22 19.34 -8.70 4.58
N TRP A 23 19.22 -8.85 5.89
CA TRP A 23 20.37 -8.79 6.80
C TRP A 23 21.26 -10.04 6.68
N GLN A 24 22.57 -9.90 6.85
CA GLN A 24 23.52 -11.00 6.68
C GLN A 24 23.42 -12.09 7.75
N ARG A 25 23.04 -11.72 8.98
CA ARG A 25 23.05 -12.60 10.16
C ARG A 25 21.76 -12.52 10.99
N SER A 26 20.74 -11.86 10.44
CA SER A 26 19.47 -11.61 11.12
C SER A 26 18.34 -11.92 10.17
N ASP A 27 17.16 -12.18 10.72
CA ASP A 27 15.97 -12.42 9.92
C ASP A 27 15.63 -11.20 9.05
N PRO A 28 15.09 -11.42 7.84
CA PRO A 28 14.73 -10.32 6.96
C PRO A 28 13.58 -9.50 7.53
N GLU A 29 13.60 -8.20 7.28
CA GLU A 29 12.55 -7.26 7.68
C GLU A 29 11.82 -6.72 6.43
N PHE A 30 10.52 -6.44 6.56
CA PHE A 30 9.71 -5.90 5.47
C PHE A 30 9.32 -4.46 5.78
N ALA A 31 9.27 -3.60 4.75
CA ALA A 31 8.84 -2.22 4.89
C ALA A 31 7.73 -1.88 3.88
N TYR A 32 6.73 -1.14 4.33
CA TYR A 32 5.53 -0.75 3.58
C TYR A 32 5.60 0.68 3.06
N SER A 33 6.65 1.43 3.40
CA SER A 33 6.91 2.79 2.91
C SER A 33 8.41 3.09 2.80
N ASP A 34 8.76 4.13 2.05
CA ASP A 34 10.15 4.63 1.96
C ASP A 34 10.67 5.09 3.34
N ARG A 35 9.82 5.76 4.12
CA ARG A 35 10.14 6.23 5.46
C ARG A 35 10.48 5.08 6.41
N GLU A 36 9.67 4.03 6.38
CA GLU A 36 9.88 2.84 7.20
C GLU A 36 11.15 2.09 6.80
N ARG A 37 11.42 1.95 5.49
CA ARG A 37 12.68 1.38 5.00
C ARG A 37 13.88 2.13 5.57
N ASP A 38 13.87 3.46 5.51
CA ASP A 38 14.99 4.28 5.97
C ASP A 38 15.19 4.20 7.50
N ALA A 39 14.10 4.13 8.25
CA ALA A 39 14.14 3.91 9.70
C ALA A 39 14.73 2.54 10.05
N LEU A 40 14.21 1.45 9.45
CA LEU A 40 14.71 0.09 9.69
C LEU A 40 16.18 -0.08 9.31
N LEU A 41 16.61 0.57 8.22
CA LEU A 41 18.02 0.58 7.81
C LEU A 41 18.90 1.29 8.84
N ALA A 42 18.46 2.44 9.36
CA ALA A 42 19.20 3.20 10.36
C ALA A 42 19.28 2.43 11.69
N GLU A 43 18.16 1.89 12.16
CA GLU A 43 18.07 1.10 13.39
C GLU A 43 18.91 -0.17 13.30
N GLY A 44 18.79 -0.92 12.20
CA GLY A 44 19.59 -2.13 11.99
C GLY A 44 21.09 -1.85 11.98
N ARG A 45 21.53 -0.77 11.33
CA ARG A 45 22.94 -0.35 11.34
C ARG A 45 23.40 0.09 12.73
N ALA A 46 22.58 0.83 13.47
CA ALA A 46 22.88 1.23 14.85
C ALA A 46 22.98 0.02 15.79
N ALA A 47 22.18 -1.02 15.56
CA ALA A 47 22.25 -2.31 16.25
C ALA A 47 23.39 -3.22 15.76
N GLY A 48 24.25 -2.76 14.84
CA GLY A 48 25.38 -3.51 14.30
C GLY A 48 25.01 -4.57 13.25
N LYS A 49 23.75 -4.62 12.78
CA LYS A 49 23.34 -5.46 11.65
C LYS A 49 24.05 -4.98 10.38
N LYS A 50 24.39 -5.93 9.50
CA LYS A 50 25.01 -5.66 8.19
C LYS A 50 24.09 -6.11 7.08
N ILE A 51 24.01 -5.29 6.03
CA ILE A 51 23.24 -5.53 4.82
C ILE A 51 24.18 -5.38 3.63
N ASN A 52 24.03 -6.21 2.60
CA ASN A 52 24.83 -6.06 1.39
C ASN A 52 24.37 -4.79 0.63
N PRO A 53 25.27 -3.87 0.25
CA PRO A 53 24.91 -2.69 -0.52
C PRO A 53 24.28 -3.00 -1.89
N ASP A 54 24.64 -4.13 -2.52
CA ASP A 54 24.22 -4.41 -3.90
C ASP A 54 22.83 -5.09 -3.99
N ASP A 55 22.57 -6.10 -3.16
CA ASP A 55 21.34 -6.93 -3.22
C ASP A 55 20.56 -7.00 -1.89
N GLY A 56 21.03 -6.27 -0.87
CA GLY A 56 20.49 -6.35 0.48
C GLY A 56 19.10 -5.72 0.61
N VAL A 57 18.76 -4.73 -0.22
CA VAL A 57 17.41 -4.12 -0.24
C VAL A 57 16.69 -4.54 -1.51
N GLN A 58 15.80 -5.51 -1.40
CA GLN A 58 14.92 -5.91 -2.48
C GLN A 58 13.69 -5.00 -2.50
N ARG A 59 13.31 -4.49 -3.68
CA ARG A 59 12.09 -3.70 -3.88
C ARG A 59 11.09 -4.51 -4.67
N TYR A 60 9.89 -4.67 -4.14
CA TYR A 60 8.78 -5.30 -4.85
C TYR A 60 8.11 -4.28 -5.79
N LYS A 61 7.85 -4.68 -7.03
CA LYS A 61 7.03 -3.90 -7.99
C LYS A 61 5.61 -4.42 -8.12
N GLY A 62 5.37 -5.65 -7.70
CA GLY A 62 4.05 -6.24 -7.69
C GLY A 62 4.04 -7.57 -6.93
N LEU A 63 2.83 -8.09 -6.68
CA LEU A 63 2.62 -9.31 -5.90
C LEU A 63 3.26 -10.56 -6.54
N GLY A 64 3.37 -10.59 -7.87
CA GLY A 64 3.96 -11.73 -8.60
C GLY A 64 5.46 -11.91 -8.37
N GLU A 65 6.14 -10.94 -7.76
CA GLU A 65 7.56 -11.03 -7.37
C GLU A 65 7.76 -11.67 -5.99
N MET A 66 6.67 -11.93 -5.27
CA MET A 66 6.70 -12.51 -3.93
C MET A 66 6.49 -14.02 -4.00
N ASN A 67 7.28 -14.76 -3.24
CA ASN A 67 7.02 -16.18 -3.05
C ASN A 67 5.86 -16.41 -2.05
N PRO A 68 5.26 -17.62 -1.98
CA PRO A 68 4.14 -17.89 -1.09
C PRO A 68 4.40 -17.61 0.39
N LYS A 69 5.64 -17.82 0.86
CA LYS A 69 6.03 -17.55 2.25
C LYS A 69 6.03 -16.05 2.53
N GLU A 70 6.60 -15.25 1.64
CA GLU A 70 6.61 -13.79 1.76
C GLU A 70 5.20 -13.20 1.72
N LEU A 71 4.32 -13.73 0.85
CA LEU A 71 2.92 -13.32 0.81
C LEU A 71 2.21 -13.60 2.13
N TRP A 72 2.44 -14.79 2.70
CA TRP A 72 1.86 -15.16 3.99
C TRP A 72 2.32 -14.21 5.11
N GLU A 73 3.63 -14.08 5.28
CA GLU A 73 4.27 -13.32 6.38
C GLU A 73 4.00 -11.81 6.33
N THR A 74 3.41 -11.29 5.26
CA THR A 74 3.22 -9.85 5.06
C THR A 74 1.76 -9.47 4.82
N THR A 75 1.03 -10.23 4.02
CA THR A 75 -0.32 -9.83 3.58
C THR A 75 -1.44 -10.74 4.03
N MET A 76 -1.16 -12.00 4.39
CA MET A 76 -2.21 -12.97 4.69
C MET A 76 -2.30 -13.34 6.16
N ASP A 77 -1.17 -13.42 6.86
CA ASP A 77 -1.11 -13.80 8.28
C ASP A 77 -1.87 -12.77 9.14
N PRO A 78 -2.97 -13.16 9.82
CA PRO A 78 -3.77 -12.27 10.64
C PRO A 78 -3.00 -11.54 11.75
N ALA A 79 -1.87 -12.08 12.21
CA ALA A 79 -1.08 -11.50 13.29
C ALA A 79 -0.25 -10.28 12.83
N VAL A 80 0.11 -10.20 11.55
CA VAL A 80 1.06 -9.20 11.03
C VAL A 80 0.55 -8.42 9.83
N ARG A 81 -0.50 -8.89 9.15
CA ARG A 81 -1.05 -8.24 7.96
C ARG A 81 -1.56 -6.85 8.25
N VAL A 82 -1.31 -5.93 7.31
CA VAL A 82 -1.85 -4.58 7.33
C VAL A 82 -3.07 -4.52 6.41
N LEU A 83 -4.26 -4.42 7.01
CA LEU A 83 -5.52 -4.25 6.29
C LEU A 83 -6.10 -2.86 6.53
N ARG A 84 -6.65 -2.26 5.48
CA ARG A 84 -7.48 -1.05 5.56
C ARG A 84 -8.92 -1.41 5.24
N GLN A 85 -9.84 -1.16 6.16
CA GLN A 85 -11.26 -1.37 5.92
C GLN A 85 -11.79 -0.25 5.00
N VAL A 86 -12.56 -0.61 3.99
CA VAL A 86 -13.21 0.36 3.10
C VAL A 86 -14.49 0.85 3.75
N THR A 87 -14.64 2.17 3.87
CA THR A 87 -15.83 2.82 4.43
C THR A 87 -16.65 3.52 3.35
N LEU A 88 -17.94 3.72 3.61
CA LEU A 88 -18.84 4.51 2.76
C LEU A 88 -19.56 5.52 3.65
N ASP A 89 -19.13 6.78 3.57
CA ASP A 89 -19.70 7.86 4.38
C ASP A 89 -20.87 8.54 3.65
N ASP A 90 -20.60 9.17 2.49
CA ASP A 90 -21.61 9.78 1.63
C ASP A 90 -21.81 8.96 0.35
N ALA A 91 -22.95 8.29 0.26
CA ALA A 91 -23.29 7.47 -0.88
C ALA A 91 -23.55 8.26 -2.17
N ALA A 92 -24.05 9.51 -2.08
CA ALA A 92 -24.32 10.36 -3.23
C ALA A 92 -23.02 10.92 -3.80
N ALA A 93 -22.14 11.46 -2.94
CA ALA A 93 -20.82 11.94 -3.35
C ALA A 93 -19.96 10.82 -3.93
N ALA A 94 -20.02 9.62 -3.35
CA ALA A 94 -19.33 8.45 -3.90
C ALA A 94 -19.83 8.10 -5.30
N ASP A 95 -21.14 8.11 -5.54
CA ASP A 95 -21.74 7.80 -6.85
C ASP A 95 -21.32 8.82 -7.93
N GLU A 96 -21.33 10.10 -7.58
CA GLU A 96 -20.84 11.17 -8.46
C GLU A 96 -19.36 10.96 -8.81
N LEU A 97 -18.52 10.68 -7.81
CA LEU A 97 -17.09 10.45 -8.02
C LEU A 97 -16.82 9.20 -8.88
N PHE A 98 -17.57 8.12 -8.65
CA PHE A 98 -17.48 6.91 -9.48
C PHE A 98 -17.88 7.20 -10.93
N SER A 99 -18.94 7.98 -11.15
CA SER A 99 -19.39 8.37 -12.49
C SER A 99 -18.33 9.18 -13.22
N VAL A 100 -17.73 10.18 -12.56
CA VAL A 100 -16.67 11.02 -13.15
C VAL A 100 -15.41 10.20 -13.46
N LEU A 101 -14.96 9.34 -12.54
CA LEU A 101 -13.71 8.61 -12.70
C LEU A 101 -13.84 7.38 -13.60
N MET A 102 -14.96 6.67 -13.57
CA MET A 102 -15.13 5.37 -14.22
C MET A 102 -16.17 5.37 -15.35
N GLY A 103 -16.88 6.48 -15.56
CA GLY A 103 -17.90 6.62 -16.60
C GLY A 103 -17.36 6.82 -18.01
N GLU A 104 -18.26 7.11 -18.95
CA GLU A 104 -17.92 7.27 -20.37
C GLU A 104 -17.48 8.69 -20.74
N ASP A 105 -17.78 9.68 -19.89
CA ASP A 105 -17.42 11.08 -20.13
C ASP A 105 -15.91 11.32 -19.88
N VAL A 106 -15.16 11.29 -20.97
CA VAL A 106 -13.72 11.54 -20.97
C VAL A 106 -13.37 12.98 -20.58
N GLU A 107 -14.22 13.94 -20.93
CA GLU A 107 -13.97 15.36 -20.66
C GLU A 107 -14.08 15.65 -19.16
N ALA A 108 -15.17 15.15 -18.54
CA ALA A 108 -15.37 15.25 -17.09
C ALA A 108 -14.19 14.64 -16.32
N ARG A 109 -13.76 13.43 -16.71
CA ARG A 109 -12.58 12.77 -16.12
C ARG A 109 -11.31 13.61 -16.28
N ARG A 110 -11.07 14.17 -17.48
CA ARG A 110 -9.87 14.97 -17.76
C ARG A 110 -9.82 16.23 -16.90
N ILE A 111 -10.94 16.94 -16.79
CA ILE A 111 -11.05 18.14 -15.94
C ILE A 111 -10.79 17.76 -14.49
N PHE A 112 -11.42 16.69 -13.99
CA PHE A 112 -11.21 16.21 -12.62
C PHE A 112 -9.73 15.90 -12.32
N ILE A 113 -9.06 15.15 -13.20
CA ILE A 113 -7.65 14.79 -13.00
C ILE A 113 -6.76 16.03 -13.03
N THR A 114 -6.93 16.92 -14.01
CA THR A 114 -6.08 18.12 -14.13
C THR A 114 -6.26 19.09 -12.97
N HIS A 115 -7.46 19.18 -12.40
CA HIS A 115 -7.76 19.99 -11.23
C HIS A 115 -7.15 19.42 -9.95
N ASN A 116 -7.35 18.11 -9.68
CA ASN A 116 -7.04 17.52 -8.38
C ASN A 116 -5.65 16.85 -8.28
N ALA A 117 -5.03 16.45 -9.40
CA ALA A 117 -3.81 15.62 -9.37
C ALA A 117 -2.60 16.31 -8.70
N LYS A 118 -2.53 17.64 -8.68
CA LYS A 118 -1.43 18.38 -8.05
C LYS A 118 -1.50 18.34 -6.52
N ASP A 119 -2.71 18.20 -5.98
CA ASP A 119 -3.00 18.38 -4.56
C ASP A 119 -3.14 17.06 -3.80
N VAL A 120 -3.01 15.91 -4.48
CA VAL A 120 -3.10 14.57 -3.86
C VAL A 120 -2.14 14.35 -2.70
N ARG A 121 -1.02 15.09 -2.66
CA ARG A 121 -0.04 15.02 -1.56
C ARG A 121 -0.52 15.69 -0.27
N PHE A 122 -1.59 16.47 -0.33
CA PHE A 122 -2.11 17.27 0.78
C PHE A 122 -3.45 16.76 1.31
N LEU A 123 -3.94 15.61 0.83
CA LEU A 123 -5.20 15.04 1.31
C LEU A 123 -5.13 14.57 2.78
N ASP A 124 -3.94 14.15 3.22
CA ASP A 124 -3.68 13.58 4.55
C ASP A 124 -2.64 14.38 5.36
N VAL A 125 -2.42 15.66 5.04
CA VAL A 125 -1.44 16.54 5.74
C VAL A 125 -1.99 17.11 7.04
#